data_AF-A0A373WH93-F1
#
_entry.id   AF-A0A373WH93-F1
#
_cell.length_a   1.000
_cell.length_b   1.000
_cell.length_c   1.000
_cell.angle_alpha   90.00
_cell.angle_beta   90.00
_cell.angle_gamma   90.00
#
_symmetry.space_group_name_H-M   'P 1'
#
loop_
_entity.id
_entity.type
_entity.pdbx_description
1 polymer ?
#
loop_
_entity_poly.entity_id
_entity_poly.type
_entity_poly.pdbx_seq_one_letter_code
_entity_poly.pdbx_strand_id
1 'polypeptide(L)'
;DCFLCVKFYYTGLLLKDAMLSGKEIATDDKIASHAIWASEILKKYSDFNADNAMEIIRYEVGRVFEQVLEDAGVFKRDKQGKEAFARFVEQLG
;
A
#
# COMPACT_ATOMS: atom_id res chain seq x y z
N ASP A 1 -3.34 -10.53 13.09
CA ASP A 1 -2.91 -9.91 14.37
C ASP A 1 -2.90 -8.39 14.35
N CYS A 2 -3.32 -7.78 15.46
CA CYS A 2 -3.41 -6.32 15.67
C CYS A 2 -2.07 -5.58 15.41
N PHE A 3 -0.93 -6.27 15.57
CA PHE A 3 0.42 -5.72 15.40
C PHE A 3 0.79 -5.35 13.95
N LEU A 4 0.33 -6.11 12.95
CA LEU A 4 0.58 -5.81 11.54
C LEU A 4 -0.20 -4.58 11.09
N CYS A 5 -1.44 -4.44 11.55
CA CYS A 5 -2.29 -3.29 11.24
C CYS A 5 -1.70 -2.00 11.80
N VAL A 6 -1.20 -2.02 13.05
CA VAL A 6 -0.53 -0.87 13.67
C VAL A 6 0.77 -0.51 12.94
N LYS A 7 1.56 -1.49 12.50
CA LYS A 7 2.77 -1.22 11.70
C LYS A 7 2.45 -0.59 10.35
N PHE A 8 1.45 -1.10 9.62
CA PHE A 8 1.03 -0.50 8.35
C PHE A 8 0.52 0.92 8.53
N TYR A 9 -0.26 1.18 9.58
CA TYR A 9 -0.76 2.52 9.89
C TYR A 9 0.37 3.49 10.26
N TYR A 10 1.31 3.05 11.10
CA TYR A 10 2.44 3.85 11.55
C TYR A 10 3.39 4.22 10.39
N THR A 11 3.70 3.26 9.51
CA THR A 11 4.50 3.53 8.31
C THR A 11 3.78 4.50 7.37
N GLY A 12 2.46 4.37 7.22
CA GLY A 12 1.65 5.32 6.44
C GLY A 12 1.69 6.75 6.99
N LEU A 13 1.68 6.92 8.31
CA LEU A 13 1.82 8.24 8.95
C LEU A 13 3.21 8.85 8.71
N LEU A 14 4.28 8.08 8.91
CA LEU A 14 5.65 8.54 8.66
C LEU A 14 5.85 8.95 7.20
N LEU A 15 5.30 8.16 6.28
CA LEU A 15 5.38 8.43 4.85
C LEU A 15 4.60 9.71 4.51
N LYS A 16 3.39 9.87 5.05
CA LYS A 16 2.57 11.09 4.89
C LYS A 16 3.35 12.33 5.33
N ASP A 17 3.92 12.30 6.53
CA ASP A 17 4.65 13.45 7.06
C ASP A 17 5.89 13.77 6.21
N ALA A 18 6.64 12.75 5.77
CA ALA A 18 7.80 12.94 4.90
C ALA A 18 7.42 13.54 3.53
N MET A 19 6.32 13.08 2.92
CA MET A 19 5.81 13.61 1.65
C MET A 19 5.37 15.07 1.77
N LEU A 20 4.69 15.42 2.87
CA LEU A 20 4.23 16.79 3.11
C LEU A 20 5.37 17.76 3.44
N SER A 21 6.37 17.31 4.19
CA SER A 21 7.50 18.14 4.59
C SER A 21 8.60 18.23 3.52
N GLY A 22 8.48 17.49 2.41
CA GLY A 22 9.54 17.34 1.41
C GLY A 22 10.81 16.67 1.96
N LYS A 23 10.69 15.88 3.04
CA LYS A 23 11.84 15.17 3.62
C LYS A 23 12.26 14.04 2.68
N GLU A 24 13.56 13.81 2.59
CA GLU A 24 14.11 12.74 1.75
C GLU A 24 13.74 11.35 2.29
N ILE A 25 12.75 10.71 1.64
CA ILE A 25 12.20 9.40 2.03
C ILE A 25 13.27 8.30 1.94
N ALA A 26 14.20 8.38 0.98
CA ALA A 26 15.24 7.37 0.75
C ALA A 26 16.24 7.22 1.91
N THR A 27 16.27 8.17 2.86
CA THR A 27 17.20 8.18 3.99
C THR A 27 16.64 7.55 5.26
N ASP A 28 15.33 7.24 5.29
CA ASP A 28 14.68 6.64 6.44
C ASP A 28 14.37 5.17 6.17
N ASP A 29 15.11 4.26 6.80
CA ASP A 29 15.00 2.80 6.60
C ASP A 29 13.56 2.26 6.75
N LYS A 30 12.68 2.96 7.46
CA LYS A 30 11.29 2.55 7.66
C LYS A 30 10.41 2.81 6.43
N ILE A 31 10.78 3.78 5.60
CA ILE A 31 9.99 4.24 4.45
C ILE A 31 10.78 4.31 3.14
N ALA A 32 12.10 4.07 3.16
CA ALA A 32 12.98 4.17 2.00
C ALA A 32 12.52 3.32 0.80
N SER A 33 11.98 2.13 1.06
CA SER A 33 11.42 1.25 0.02
C SER A 33 10.25 1.86 -0.75
N HIS A 34 9.61 2.90 -0.19
CA HIS A 34 8.45 3.58 -0.77
C HIS A 34 8.82 4.88 -1.51
N ALA A 35 10.10 5.25 -1.60
CA ALA A 35 10.52 6.54 -2.18
C ALA A 35 10.06 6.73 -3.65
N ILE A 36 10.20 5.69 -4.47
CA ILE A 36 9.76 5.73 -5.88
C ILE A 36 8.24 5.87 -5.96
N TRP A 37 7.51 5.01 -5.24
CA TRP A 37 6.06 5.03 -5.20
C TRP A 37 5.49 6.36 -4.68
N ALA A 38 6.09 6.94 -3.63
CA ALA A 38 5.71 8.25 -3.13
C ALA A 38 5.94 9.37 -4.17
N SER A 39 7.02 9.31 -4.96
CA SER A 39 7.26 10.24 -6.06
C SER A 39 6.19 10.13 -7.15
N GLU A 40 5.74 8.92 -7.46
CA GLU A 40 4.66 8.69 -8.42
C GLU A 40 3.33 9.26 -7.94
N ILE A 41 3.01 9.08 -6.64
CA ILE A 41 1.81 9.69 -6.03
C ILE A 41 1.87 11.21 -6.14
N LEU A 42 2.98 11.85 -5.75
CA LEU A 42 3.12 13.31 -5.81
C LEU A 42 3.05 13.86 -7.24
N LYS A 43 3.47 13.08 -8.24
CA LYS A 43 3.30 13.44 -9.67
C LYS A 43 1.85 13.29 -10.13
N LYS A 44 1.14 12.28 -9.62
CA LYS A 44 -0.26 11.99 -10.00
C LYS A 44 -1.25 12.96 -9.35
N TYR A 45 -1.00 13.37 -8.12
CA TYR A 45 -1.86 14.26 -7.32
C TYR A 45 -1.18 15.61 -7.10
N SER A 46 -1.38 16.55 -8.03
CA SER A 46 -0.79 17.90 -7.93
C SER A 46 -1.36 18.74 -6.78
N ASP A 47 -2.51 18.34 -6.24
CA ASP A 47 -3.21 18.95 -5.11
C ASP A 47 -2.95 18.22 -3.78
N PHE A 48 -1.95 17.34 -3.71
CA PHE A 48 -1.59 16.62 -2.49
C PHE A 48 -1.23 17.58 -1.35
N ASN A 49 -1.97 17.49 -0.24
CA ASN A 49 -1.85 18.39 0.92
C ASN A 49 -2.26 17.70 2.23
N ALA A 50 -2.13 18.40 3.36
CA ALA A 50 -2.36 17.81 4.68
C ALA A 50 -3.79 17.28 4.89
N ASP A 51 -4.79 17.86 4.22
CA ASP A 51 -6.19 17.51 4.37
C ASP A 51 -6.56 16.22 3.61
N ASN A 52 -5.94 15.99 2.44
CA ASN A 52 -6.24 14.82 1.58
C ASN A 52 -5.16 13.72 1.61
N ALA A 53 -3.97 13.98 2.15
CA ALA A 53 -2.82 13.08 2.06
C ALA A 53 -3.10 11.67 2.58
N MET A 54 -3.75 11.53 3.74
CA MET A 54 -4.04 10.20 4.30
C MET A 54 -5.05 9.41 3.48
N GLU A 55 -6.03 10.07 2.88
CA GLU A 55 -7.03 9.42 2.05
C GLU A 55 -6.40 8.94 0.75
N ILE A 56 -5.59 9.78 0.11
CA ILE A 56 -4.83 9.43 -1.10
C ILE A 56 -3.91 8.24 -0.83
N ILE A 57 -3.13 8.27 0.25
CA ILE A 57 -2.22 7.17 0.60
C ILE A 57 -3.00 5.87 0.82
N ARG A 58 -4.11 5.90 1.56
CA ARG A 58 -4.94 4.70 1.78
C ARG A 58 -5.51 4.15 0.47
N TYR A 59 -5.99 5.03 -0.40
CA TYR A 59 -6.52 4.64 -1.69
C TYR A 59 -5.47 3.99 -2.58
N GLU A 60 -4.28 4.58 -2.69
CA GLU A 60 -3.19 4.01 -3.50
C GLU A 60 -2.65 2.70 -2.92
N VAL A 61 -2.58 2.56 -1.59
CA VAL A 61 -2.28 1.25 -0.97
C VAL A 61 -3.33 0.22 -1.40
N GLY A 62 -4.61 0.55 -1.32
CA GLY A 62 -5.69 -0.34 -1.74
C GLY A 62 -5.55 -0.80 -3.20
N ARG A 63 -5.18 0.10 -4.10
CA ARG A 63 -4.93 -0.22 -5.51
C ARG A 63 -3.75 -1.17 -5.73
N VAL A 64 -2.64 -0.97 -5.00
CA VAL A 64 -1.51 -1.90 -5.06
C VAL A 64 -1.92 -3.28 -4.57
N PHE A 65 -2.69 -3.36 -3.47
CA PHE A 65 -3.20 -4.62 -2.96
C PHE A 65 -4.15 -5.31 -3.95
N GLU A 66 -5.06 -4.56 -4.58
CA GLU A 66 -5.97 -5.07 -5.61
C GLU A 66 -5.18 -5.71 -6.77
N GLN A 67 -4.17 -5.02 -7.29
CA GLN A 67 -3.32 -5.52 -8.35
C GLN A 67 -2.56 -6.80 -7.95
N VAL A 68 -2.02 -6.85 -6.74
CA VAL A 68 -1.37 -8.07 -6.21
C VAL A 68 -2.35 -9.25 -6.16
N LEU A 69 -3.60 -9.02 -5.77
CA LEU A 69 -4.62 -10.07 -5.74
C LEU A 69 -5.04 -10.53 -7.14
N GLU A 70 -5.09 -9.61 -8.11
CA GLU A 70 -5.33 -9.92 -9.53
C GLU A 70 -4.20 -10.78 -10.12
N ASP A 71 -2.96 -10.36 -9.92
CA ASP A 71 -1.76 -11.07 -10.40
C ASP A 71 -1.61 -12.45 -9.77
N ALA A 72 -1.91 -12.57 -8.47
CA ALA A 72 -1.96 -13.85 -7.77
C ALA A 72 -3.09 -14.77 -8.27
N GLY A 73 -4.00 -14.25 -9.09
CA GLY A 73 -5.11 -15.01 -9.67
C GLY A 73 -6.16 -15.43 -8.66
N VAL A 74 -6.14 -14.87 -7.44
CA VAL A 74 -7.00 -15.25 -6.31
C VAL A 74 -8.48 -15.08 -6.67
N PHE A 75 -8.82 -14.11 -7.52
CA PHE A 75 -10.19 -13.84 -7.95
C PHE A 75 -10.55 -14.41 -9.34
N LYS A 76 -9.64 -15.15 -9.99
CA LYS A 76 -9.95 -15.78 -11.28
C LYS A 76 -11.00 -16.88 -11.06
N ARG A 77 -12.06 -16.88 -11.86
CA ARG A 77 -13.16 -17.88 -11.78
C ARG A 77 -12.85 -19.19 -12.50
N ASP A 78 -11.64 -19.34 -13.02
CA ASP A 78 -11.14 -20.58 -13.61
C ASP A 78 -10.71 -21.60 -12.51
N LYS A 79 -10.33 -22.80 -12.93
CA LYS A 79 -9.92 -23.88 -12.00
C LYS A 79 -8.71 -23.47 -11.16
N GLN A 80 -7.75 -22.76 -11.76
CA GLN A 80 -6.50 -22.36 -11.12
C GLN A 80 -6.73 -21.27 -10.06
N GLY A 81 -7.60 -20.29 -10.34
CA GLY A 81 -7.98 -19.25 -9.39
C GLY A 81 -8.80 -19.77 -8.21
N LYS A 82 -9.69 -20.75 -8.44
CA LYS A 82 -10.40 -21.45 -7.35
C LYS A 82 -9.46 -22.20 -6.42
N GLU A 83 -8.46 -22.88 -6.97
CA GLU A 83 -7.44 -23.58 -6.18
C GLU A 83 -6.52 -22.60 -5.43
N ALA A 84 -6.17 -21.46 -6.03
CA ALA A 84 -5.39 -20.40 -5.37
C ALA A 84 -6.17 -19.73 -4.23
N PHE A 85 -7.47 -19.45 -4.44
CA PHE A 85 -8.37 -18.94 -3.41
C PHE A 85 -8.51 -19.93 -2.24
N ALA A 86 -8.69 -21.23 -2.52
CA ALA A 86 -8.77 -22.25 -1.49
C ALA A 86 -7.51 -22.29 -0.62
N ARG A 87 -6.31 -22.28 -1.25
CA ARG A 87 -5.03 -22.22 -0.52
C ARG A 87 -4.89 -20.94 0.32
N PHE A 88 -5.34 -19.80 -0.20
CA PHE A 88 -5.32 -18.53 0.53
C PHE A 88 -6.22 -18.59 1.78
N VAL A 89 -7.44 -19.12 1.66
CA VAL A 89 -8.36 -19.28 2.79
C VAL A 89 -7.81 -20.24 3.84
N GLU A 90 -7.16 -21.34 3.43
CA GLU A 90 -6.50 -22.26 4.36
C GLU A 90 -5.34 -21.61 5.14
N GLN A 91 -4.63 -20.64 4.55
CA GLN A 91 -3.56 -19.91 5.25
C GLN A 91 -4.06 -18.88 6.27
N LEU A 92 -5.36 -18.54 6.24
CA LEU A 92 -5.98 -17.59 7.17
C LEU A 92 -6.57 -18.27 8.42
N GLY A 93 -6.63 -19.59 8.47
CA GLY A 93 -7.07 -20.39 9.62
C GLY A 93 -5.89 -20.88 10.46
#